data_AF-A0A2S6GTP1-F1
#
_entry.id   AF-A0A2S6GTP1-F1
#
_cell.length_a   1.000
_cell.length_b   1.000
_cell.length_c   1.000
_cell.angle_alpha   90.00
_cell.angle_beta   90.00
_cell.angle_gamma   90.00
#
_symmetry.space_group_name_H-M   'P 1'
#
loop_
_entity.id
_entity.type
_entity.pdbx_description
1 polymer ?
#
loop_
_entity_poly.entity_id
_entity_poly.type
_entity_poly.pdbx_seq_one_letter_code
_entity_poly.pdbx_strand_id
1 'polypeptide(L)'
;MVVLDCCHAGRAGNAVAAVTAEAARSAGSYLLAAVGGSERAWAPPGEPRTWFTGGLVALLRDGDPTGPPWITLHHAWRHLDRAAQLCSPPLPRPRRFAAGNADGLVLAPNPGYERGQAEAEPPADVPCPYRGLEPFTPDDAADFLGRADTTGELTDRVAAGSGPVVVIGASGSGKTSLLNAGLDPALRERGVGVVRMTPGARPTETWADLERPDDAVLVVDQFEELFTACDDDAERRPFVDLVSESTAPVVLAVRADFYPHCLAYPALRQALTTGQFPLGPLGLDELRQVIEEPAARVGLGLEAGRSRPPPRRSTPPSATTRTPRGRCSCAWCASASTPTTHGARSPGTRSPPDANPPKSRPCAGCGTRSRDRTRAS
;
A
#
# COMPACT_ATOMS: atom_id res chain seq x y z
N MET A 1 12.74 5.36 19.51
CA MET A 1 12.77 6.23 18.31
C MET A 1 14.03 7.08 18.35
N VAL A 2 14.76 7.17 17.23
CA VAL A 2 15.95 8.02 17.07
C VAL A 2 15.74 8.93 15.87
N VAL A 3 15.97 10.23 16.05
CA VAL A 3 15.93 11.24 14.97
C VAL A 3 17.34 11.82 14.83
N LEU A 4 17.93 11.70 13.64
CA LEU A 4 19.30 12.14 13.35
C LEU A 4 19.31 13.24 12.30
N ASP A 5 19.75 14.42 12.74
CA ASP A 5 19.89 15.60 11.90
C ASP A 5 21.36 16.02 11.80
N CYS A 6 22.18 15.13 11.26
CA CYS A 6 23.61 15.36 11.04
C CYS A 6 24.05 14.89 9.65
N CYS A 7 25.17 15.42 9.16
CA CYS A 7 25.76 14.94 7.91
C CYS A 7 26.08 13.44 8.00
N HIS A 8 25.85 12.70 6.92
CA HIS A 8 26.05 11.25 6.86
C HIS A 8 25.17 10.42 7.82
N ALA A 9 24.09 11.00 8.37
CA ALA A 9 23.19 10.33 9.30
C ALA A 9 22.66 8.98 8.77
N GLY A 10 22.51 8.82 7.45
CA GLY A 10 22.11 7.54 6.85
C GLY A 10 23.08 6.37 7.07
N ARG A 11 24.34 6.61 7.50
CA ARG A 11 25.26 5.52 7.91
C ARG A 11 24.81 4.82 9.18
N ALA A 12 24.08 5.52 10.04
CA ALA A 12 23.46 4.93 11.22
C ALA A 12 22.36 3.92 10.84
N GLY A 13 21.80 3.98 9.63
CA GLY A 13 20.84 2.98 9.14
C GLY A 13 21.43 1.58 9.09
N ASN A 14 22.69 1.42 8.66
CA ASN A 14 23.37 0.12 8.62
C ASN A 14 23.71 -0.39 10.03
N ALA A 15 24.08 0.52 10.94
CA ALA A 15 24.34 0.17 12.33
C ALA A 15 23.06 -0.19 13.08
N VAL A 16 21.96 0.54 12.86
CA VAL A 16 20.64 0.23 13.42
C VAL A 16 20.10 -1.07 12.81
N ALA A 17 20.26 -1.32 11.51
CA ALA A 17 19.91 -2.61 10.89
C ALA A 17 20.71 -3.79 11.49
N ALA A 18 22.01 -3.61 11.74
CA ALA A 18 22.86 -4.62 12.38
C ALA A 18 22.48 -4.88 13.85
N VAL A 19 22.25 -3.82 14.64
CA VAL A 19 21.83 -3.93 16.05
C VAL A 19 20.40 -4.47 16.20
N THR A 20 19.53 -4.23 15.21
CA THR A 20 18.12 -4.67 15.25
C THR A 20 17.91 -6.08 14.74
N ALA A 21 18.81 -6.62 13.91
CA ALA A 21 18.85 -8.06 13.61
C ALA A 21 19.06 -8.89 14.90
N GLU A 22 19.75 -8.34 15.90
CA GLU A 22 20.03 -8.98 17.18
C GLU A 22 18.97 -8.67 18.26
N ALA A 23 18.29 -7.51 18.17
CA ALA A 23 17.32 -7.03 19.16
C ALA A 23 15.83 -7.17 18.78
N ALA A 24 15.49 -7.92 17.72
CA ALA A 24 14.13 -8.07 17.17
C ALA A 24 13.13 -8.85 18.06
N ARG A 25 13.28 -8.84 19.40
CA ARG A 25 12.38 -9.56 20.31
C ARG A 25 11.67 -8.71 21.37
N SER A 26 11.89 -7.40 21.52
CA SER A 26 11.24 -6.72 22.67
C SER A 26 10.80 -5.26 22.54
N ALA A 27 11.21 -4.47 21.55
CA ALA A 27 10.65 -3.13 21.35
C ALA A 27 10.94 -2.65 19.92
N GLY A 28 9.90 -2.28 19.17
CA GLY A 28 10.07 -1.74 17.82
C GLY A 28 11.07 -0.58 17.81
N SER A 29 11.96 -0.56 16.81
CA SER A 29 12.96 0.50 16.65
C SER A 29 12.63 1.34 15.42
N TYR A 30 12.91 2.63 15.51
CA TYR A 30 12.69 3.57 14.42
C TYR A 30 13.82 4.57 14.34
N LEU A 31 14.35 4.77 13.14
CA LEU A 31 15.35 5.77 12.80
C LEU A 31 14.78 6.69 11.72
N LEU A 32 14.79 7.99 11.97
CA LEU A 32 14.56 9.03 10.97
C LEU A 32 15.82 9.86 10.80
N ALA A 33 16.40 9.87 9.61
CA ALA A 33 17.64 10.58 9.32
C ALA A 33 17.39 11.66 8.26
N ALA A 34 17.96 12.85 8.46
CA ALA A 34 17.80 13.98 7.55
C ALA A 34 18.31 13.71 6.13
N VAL A 35 19.34 12.85 5.98
CA VAL A 35 20.06 12.59 4.73
C VAL A 35 20.60 11.16 4.66
N GLY A 36 20.99 10.71 3.46
CA GLY A 36 21.70 9.45 3.23
C GLY A 36 23.12 9.39 3.82
N GLY A 37 23.74 8.21 3.79
CA GLY A 37 25.05 7.96 4.43
C GLY A 37 26.27 8.64 3.76
N SER A 38 26.08 9.21 2.58
CA SER A 38 27.10 9.95 1.81
C SER A 38 26.72 11.42 1.59
N GLU A 39 25.62 11.88 2.20
CA GLU A 39 25.01 13.18 1.94
C GLU A 39 25.22 14.14 3.13
N ARG A 40 25.18 15.46 2.85
CA ARG A 40 25.31 16.51 3.87
C ARG A 40 23.94 17.08 4.23
N ALA A 41 23.66 17.17 5.53
CA ALA A 41 22.47 17.84 6.04
C ALA A 41 22.57 19.34 5.75
N TRP A 42 21.47 19.93 5.27
CA TRP A 42 21.45 21.32 4.83
C TRP A 42 20.75 22.21 5.85
N ALA A 43 21.43 23.27 6.30
CA ALA A 43 20.83 24.39 7.01
C ALA A 43 20.70 25.60 6.06
N PRO A 44 19.51 26.14 5.84
CA PRO A 44 19.36 27.37 5.07
C PRO A 44 20.11 28.54 5.74
N PRO A 45 20.68 29.46 4.95
CA PRO A 45 21.33 30.66 5.51
C PRO A 45 20.36 31.50 6.34
N GLY A 46 20.73 31.83 7.57
CA GLY A 46 19.93 32.71 8.45
C GLY A 46 18.80 32.02 9.23
N GLU A 47 18.54 30.74 8.99
CA GLU A 47 17.55 29.97 9.74
C GLU A 47 18.17 29.35 11.00
N PRO A 48 17.45 29.32 12.15
CA PRO A 48 17.96 28.77 13.40
C PRO A 48 18.02 27.24 13.42
N ARG A 49 17.48 26.57 12.40
CA ARG A 49 17.36 25.10 12.30
C ARG A 49 17.69 24.62 10.90
N THR A 50 18.10 23.36 10.78
CA THR A 50 18.24 22.69 9.47
C THR A 50 16.88 22.63 8.75
N TRP A 51 16.89 22.36 7.45
CA TRP A 51 15.63 22.17 6.73
C TRP A 51 14.80 21.02 7.31
N PHE A 52 15.48 19.95 7.74
CA PHE A 52 14.86 18.75 8.27
C PHE A 52 14.25 18.98 9.66
N THR A 53 15.03 19.52 10.61
CA THR A 53 14.53 19.84 11.95
C THR A 53 13.53 20.98 11.91
N GLY A 54 13.76 21.99 11.07
CA GLY A 54 12.80 23.07 10.83
C GLY A 54 11.47 22.55 10.31
N GLY A 55 11.49 21.67 9.31
CA GLY A 55 10.29 21.02 8.76
C GLY A 55 9.57 20.13 9.77
N LEU A 56 10.29 19.35 10.58
CA LEU A 56 9.67 18.50 11.59
C LEU A 56 9.01 19.33 12.70
N VAL A 57 9.67 20.39 13.15
CA VAL A 57 9.09 21.31 14.14
C VAL A 57 7.89 22.07 13.56
N ALA A 58 7.95 22.49 12.30
CA ALA A 58 6.80 23.12 11.63
C ALA A 58 5.61 22.15 11.55
N LEU A 59 5.83 20.89 11.16
CA LEU A 59 4.78 19.87 11.15
C LEU A 59 4.16 19.67 12.54
N LEU A 60 4.98 19.58 13.59
CA LEU A 60 4.47 19.38 14.95
C LEU A 60 3.77 20.61 15.53
N ARG A 61 4.11 21.82 15.06
CA ARG A 61 3.55 23.09 15.56
C ARG A 61 2.30 23.50 14.79
N ASP A 62 2.41 23.51 13.47
CA ASP A 62 1.41 24.07 12.55
C ASP A 62 0.52 22.96 11.95
N GLY A 63 1.02 21.72 11.93
CA GLY A 63 0.32 20.56 11.39
C GLY A 63 0.34 20.43 9.87
N ASP A 64 -0.22 19.33 9.39
CA ASP A 64 -0.49 19.09 7.98
C ASP A 64 -2.01 19.13 7.76
N PRO A 65 -2.58 20.17 7.11
CA PRO A 65 -4.02 20.24 6.88
C PRO A 65 -4.56 19.17 5.91
N THR A 66 -3.66 18.49 5.20
CA THR A 66 -3.99 17.31 4.38
C THR A 66 -3.66 16.01 5.10
N GLY A 67 -3.16 16.10 6.32
CA GLY A 67 -2.67 14.98 7.12
C GLY A 67 -3.76 14.31 7.97
N PRO A 68 -3.45 13.14 8.54
CA PRO A 68 -4.32 12.44 9.49
C PRO A 68 -4.49 13.25 10.79
N PRO A 69 -5.48 12.92 11.66
CA PRO A 69 -5.66 13.57 12.96
C PRO A 69 -4.47 13.38 13.91
N TRP A 70 -3.66 12.34 13.70
CA TRP A 70 -2.49 12.00 14.51
C TRP A 70 -1.24 11.98 13.64
N ILE A 71 -0.23 12.77 14.01
CA ILE A 71 1.08 12.75 13.37
C ILE A 71 1.81 11.48 13.82
N THR A 72 1.88 10.48 12.95
CA THR A 72 2.70 9.28 13.17
C THR A 72 4.13 9.46 12.67
N LEU A 73 5.03 8.56 13.05
CA LEU A 73 6.39 8.51 12.51
C LEU A 73 6.41 8.36 10.98
N HIS A 74 5.57 7.46 10.44
CA HIS A 74 5.39 7.32 9.00
C HIS A 74 4.89 8.61 8.34
N HIS A 75 3.91 9.28 8.96
CA HIS A 75 3.37 10.53 8.43
C HIS A 75 4.43 11.64 8.41
N ALA A 76 5.19 11.79 9.51
CA ALA A 76 6.27 12.78 9.60
C ALA A 76 7.33 12.59 8.51
N TRP A 77 7.77 11.35 8.28
CA TRP A 77 8.69 11.05 7.18
C TRP A 77 8.09 11.41 5.81
N ARG A 78 6.85 10.98 5.53
CA ARG A 78 6.18 11.24 4.24
C ARG A 78 5.99 12.73 3.99
N HIS A 79 5.64 13.49 5.02
CA HIS A 79 5.48 14.94 4.94
C HIS A 79 6.80 15.61 4.56
N LEU A 80 7.90 15.28 5.26
CA LEU A 80 9.23 15.83 4.99
C LEU A 80 9.77 15.41 3.62
N ASP A 81 9.53 14.16 3.21
CA ASP A 81 9.95 13.64 1.91
C ASP A 81 9.24 14.34 0.75
N ARG A 82 7.93 14.61 0.89
CA ARG A 82 7.17 15.42 -0.06
C ARG A 82 7.68 16.86 -0.12
N ALA A 83 7.90 17.49 1.04
CA ALA A 83 8.43 18.85 1.09
C ALA A 83 9.80 18.95 0.39
N ALA A 84 10.68 17.97 0.59
CA ALA A 84 11.99 17.93 -0.04
C ALA A 84 11.93 17.86 -1.58
N GLN A 85 10.99 17.09 -2.12
CA GLN A 85 10.78 16.93 -3.56
C GLN A 85 10.17 18.17 -4.24
N LEU A 86 9.33 18.91 -3.52
CA LEU A 86 8.63 20.08 -4.05
C LEU A 86 9.48 21.36 -4.04
N CYS A 87 10.61 21.36 -3.34
CA CYS A 87 11.56 22.47 -3.33
C CYS A 87 12.36 22.54 -4.64
N SER A 88 12.71 23.75 -5.06
CA SER A 88 13.62 24.00 -6.18
C SER A 88 14.73 24.97 -5.75
N PRO A 89 16.00 24.53 -5.68
CA PRO A 89 16.46 23.16 -5.95
C PRO A 89 15.91 22.15 -4.92
N PRO A 90 15.80 20.86 -5.27
CA PRO A 90 15.34 19.81 -4.36
C PRO A 90 16.20 19.75 -3.10
N LEU A 91 15.55 19.55 -1.96
CA LEU A 91 16.26 19.31 -0.71
C LEU A 91 16.68 17.83 -0.62
N PRO A 92 17.70 17.51 0.20
CA PRO A 92 18.02 16.12 0.52
C PRO A 92 16.80 15.36 1.02
N ARG A 93 16.63 14.10 0.61
CA ARG A 93 15.46 13.30 1.02
C ARG A 93 15.74 12.59 2.35
N PRO A 94 14.80 12.62 3.32
CA PRO A 94 14.99 11.98 4.60
C PRO A 94 14.94 10.45 4.44
N ARG A 95 15.79 9.75 5.19
CA ARG A 95 15.82 8.29 5.24
C ARG A 95 15.10 7.78 6.47
N ARG A 96 14.42 6.65 6.32
CA ARG A 96 13.78 5.95 7.44
C ARG A 96 14.26 4.51 7.52
N PHE A 97 14.31 3.98 8.73
CA PHE A 97 14.37 2.56 9.03
C PHE A 97 13.41 2.27 10.16
N ALA A 98 12.61 1.20 10.01
CA ALA A 98 11.62 0.80 10.99
C ALA A 98 11.65 -0.73 11.15
N ALA A 99 11.65 -1.19 12.40
CA ALA A 99 11.48 -2.60 12.74
C ALA A 99 10.14 -2.82 13.45
N GLY A 100 9.41 -3.85 13.05
CA GLY A 100 8.08 -4.15 13.57
C GLY A 100 7.04 -3.07 13.18
N ASN A 101 6.14 -2.75 14.11
CA ASN A 101 5.06 -1.78 13.93
C ASN A 101 5.44 -0.33 14.29
N ALA A 102 6.73 -0.04 14.48
CA ALA A 102 7.19 1.27 14.95
C ALA A 102 6.84 2.44 14.01
N ASP A 103 6.58 2.17 12.72
CA ASP A 103 6.11 3.15 11.71
C ASP A 103 4.80 3.84 12.14
N GLY A 104 3.95 3.12 12.87
CA GLY A 104 2.65 3.59 13.34
C GLY A 104 2.68 4.37 14.65
N LEU A 105 3.85 4.53 15.29
CA LEU A 105 3.93 5.24 16.58
C LEU A 105 3.49 6.70 16.42
N VAL A 106 2.56 7.13 17.28
CA VAL A 106 2.03 8.49 17.31
C VAL A 106 3.03 9.42 18.00
N LEU A 107 3.39 10.51 17.32
CA LEU A 107 4.22 11.59 17.86
C LEU A 107 3.38 12.62 18.61
N ALA A 108 2.29 13.08 17.98
CA ALA A 108 1.43 14.15 18.49
C ALA A 108 0.07 14.16 17.77
N PRO A 109 -0.96 14.80 18.33
CA PRO A 109 -2.10 15.27 17.55
C PRO A 109 -1.62 16.18 16.42
N ASN A 110 -2.34 16.21 15.30
CA ASN A 110 -2.07 17.10 14.18
C ASN A 110 -2.80 18.44 14.37
N PRO A 111 -2.11 19.55 14.71
CA PRO A 111 -2.79 20.83 14.98
C PRO A 111 -3.44 21.45 13.74
N GLY A 112 -2.90 21.13 12.57
CA GLY A 112 -3.40 21.58 11.28
C GLY A 112 -4.53 20.73 10.74
N TYR A 113 -4.89 19.63 11.43
CA TYR A 113 -6.04 18.82 11.07
C TYR A 113 -7.32 19.63 11.27
N GLU A 114 -7.75 20.26 10.18
CA GLU A 114 -9.13 20.69 10.06
C GLU A 114 -9.94 19.42 9.86
N ARG A 115 -10.67 19.01 10.90
CA ARG A 115 -11.77 18.06 10.73
C ARG A 115 -12.59 18.66 9.61
N GLY A 116 -12.57 18.00 8.44
CA GLY A 116 -13.48 18.38 7.36
C GLY A 116 -14.83 18.55 8.00
N GLN A 117 -15.53 19.65 7.70
CA GLN A 117 -16.89 19.84 8.19
C GLN A 117 -17.55 18.48 8.09
N ALA A 118 -17.82 17.87 9.25
CA ALA A 118 -18.45 16.58 9.27
C ALA A 118 -19.80 16.88 8.61
N GLU A 119 -19.94 16.50 7.34
CA GLU A 119 -21.26 16.16 6.86
C GLU A 119 -21.78 15.19 7.91
N ALA A 120 -22.93 15.56 8.48
CA ALA A 120 -23.48 15.01 9.70
C ALA A 120 -23.20 13.50 9.75
N GLU A 121 -22.73 13.00 10.90
CA GLU A 121 -22.64 11.55 11.12
C GLU A 121 -23.93 10.95 10.55
N PRO A 122 -23.81 10.00 9.59
CA PRO A 122 -24.99 9.44 8.99
C PRO A 122 -25.88 8.94 10.12
N PRO A 123 -27.19 9.22 10.06
CA PRO A 123 -28.05 8.94 11.19
C PRO A 123 -27.94 7.45 11.55
N ALA A 124 -27.95 7.15 12.85
CA ALA A 124 -27.58 5.83 13.39
C ALA A 124 -28.49 4.68 12.91
N ASP A 125 -29.54 5.00 12.18
CA ASP A 125 -30.50 4.12 11.52
C ASP A 125 -30.06 3.65 10.13
N VAL A 126 -28.98 4.17 9.56
CA VAL A 126 -28.41 3.64 8.30
C VAL A 126 -27.64 2.35 8.58
N PRO A 127 -28.10 1.18 8.08
CA PRO A 127 -27.39 -0.08 8.27
C PRO A 127 -26.03 -0.04 7.56
N CYS A 128 -25.02 -0.63 8.19
CA CYS A 128 -23.68 -0.74 7.60
C CYS A 128 -23.76 -1.48 6.26
N PRO A 129 -23.36 -0.87 5.13
CA PRO A 129 -23.49 -1.49 3.81
C PRO A 129 -22.45 -2.58 3.55
N TYR A 130 -21.49 -2.77 4.46
CA TYR A 130 -20.42 -3.75 4.33
C TYR A 130 -20.67 -4.95 5.24
N ARG A 131 -20.72 -6.15 4.64
CA ARG A 131 -20.93 -7.45 5.33
C ARG A 131 -19.74 -7.94 6.18
N GLY A 132 -18.56 -7.35 6.05
CA GLY A 132 -17.37 -7.81 6.75
C GLY A 132 -16.71 -9.02 6.09
N LEU A 133 -16.31 -10.03 6.87
CA LEU A 133 -15.55 -11.20 6.39
C LEU A 133 -16.43 -12.41 6.03
N GLU A 134 -17.75 -12.29 6.17
CA GLU A 134 -18.67 -13.37 5.79
C GLU A 134 -18.64 -13.58 4.27
N PRO A 135 -18.51 -14.85 3.79
CA PRO A 135 -18.59 -15.14 2.37
C PRO A 135 -19.95 -14.72 1.82
N PHE A 136 -19.97 -14.18 0.60
CA PHE A 136 -21.23 -13.88 -0.08
C PHE A 136 -21.96 -15.18 -0.42
N THR A 137 -23.28 -15.15 -0.35
CA THR A 137 -24.19 -16.22 -0.74
C THR A 137 -24.80 -15.93 -2.12
N PRO A 138 -25.48 -16.90 -2.77
CA PRO A 138 -26.18 -16.63 -4.03
C PRO A 138 -27.21 -15.49 -3.94
N ASP A 139 -27.84 -15.31 -2.78
CA ASP A 139 -28.83 -14.24 -2.55
C ASP A 139 -28.19 -12.84 -2.50
N ASP A 140 -26.88 -12.79 -2.27
CA ASP A 140 -26.10 -11.56 -2.17
C ASP A 140 -25.54 -11.08 -3.52
N ALA A 141 -25.94 -11.69 -4.64
CA ALA A 141 -25.42 -11.39 -5.98
C ALA A 141 -25.47 -9.91 -6.33
N ALA A 142 -26.55 -9.21 -5.93
CA ALA A 142 -26.72 -7.79 -6.20
C ALA A 142 -25.64 -6.90 -5.52
N ASP A 143 -25.08 -7.37 -4.41
CA ASP A 143 -24.06 -6.67 -3.63
C ASP A 143 -22.63 -7.16 -3.94
N PHE A 144 -22.48 -8.18 -4.78
CA PHE A 144 -21.18 -8.70 -5.20
C PHE A 144 -20.59 -7.86 -6.34
N LEU A 145 -19.83 -6.84 -5.96
CA LEU A 145 -19.31 -5.82 -6.87
C LEU A 145 -17.82 -5.99 -7.18
N GLY A 146 -17.32 -5.27 -8.19
CA GLY A 146 -15.90 -5.26 -8.57
C GLY A 146 -15.39 -6.54 -9.23
N ARG A 147 -16.26 -7.52 -9.52
CA ARG A 147 -15.89 -8.80 -10.14
C ARG A 147 -16.77 -9.18 -11.33
N ALA A 148 -17.48 -8.23 -11.93
CA ALA A 148 -18.39 -8.48 -13.04
C ALA A 148 -17.65 -9.13 -14.23
N ASP A 149 -16.54 -8.54 -14.67
CA ASP A 149 -15.76 -9.06 -15.80
C ASP A 149 -15.18 -10.44 -15.48
N THR A 150 -14.56 -10.60 -14.31
CA THR A 150 -14.03 -11.90 -13.84
C THR A 150 -15.11 -12.98 -13.78
N THR A 151 -16.32 -12.62 -13.34
CA THR A 151 -17.47 -13.53 -13.27
C THR A 151 -17.91 -13.93 -14.68
N GLY A 152 -18.01 -12.98 -15.61
CA GLY A 152 -18.35 -13.24 -17.01
C GLY A 152 -17.36 -14.19 -17.66
N GLU A 153 -16.06 -13.89 -17.54
CA GLU A 153 -14.98 -14.73 -18.08
C GLU A 153 -15.02 -16.15 -17.51
N LEU A 154 -15.20 -16.30 -16.19
CA LEU A 154 -15.31 -17.61 -15.56
C LEU A 154 -16.55 -18.37 -16.06
N THR A 155 -17.70 -17.69 -16.15
CA THR A 155 -18.97 -18.30 -16.60
C THR A 155 -18.86 -18.78 -18.04
N ASP A 156 -18.29 -17.97 -18.93
CA ASP A 156 -18.09 -18.34 -20.33
C ASP A 156 -17.08 -19.49 -20.48
N ARG A 157 -16.05 -19.49 -19.64
CA ARG A 157 -15.06 -20.57 -19.60
C ARG A 157 -15.68 -21.91 -19.19
N VAL A 158 -16.56 -21.89 -18.19
CA VAL A 158 -17.29 -23.07 -17.73
C VAL A 158 -18.27 -23.54 -18.82
N ALA A 159 -19.02 -22.61 -19.43
CA ALA A 159 -19.96 -22.91 -20.50
C ALA A 159 -19.30 -23.51 -21.75
N ALA A 160 -18.03 -23.19 -22.02
CA ALA A 160 -17.27 -23.76 -23.14
C ALA A 160 -16.94 -25.26 -22.97
N GLY A 161 -17.13 -25.84 -21.78
CA GLY A 161 -17.07 -27.30 -21.56
C GLY A 161 -15.74 -27.98 -21.89
N SER A 162 -14.61 -27.27 -21.76
CA SER A 162 -13.28 -27.75 -22.19
C SER A 162 -12.55 -28.64 -21.16
N GLY A 163 -13.30 -29.22 -20.21
CA GLY A 163 -12.78 -29.91 -19.02
C GLY A 163 -12.84 -29.05 -17.75
N PRO A 164 -12.25 -29.52 -16.64
CA PRO A 164 -12.32 -28.82 -15.35
C PRO A 164 -11.66 -27.44 -15.38
N VAL A 165 -12.33 -26.45 -14.81
CA VAL A 165 -11.79 -25.11 -14.59
C VAL A 165 -11.26 -25.01 -13.17
N VAL A 166 -10.00 -24.62 -13.00
CA VAL A 166 -9.36 -24.54 -11.68
C VAL A 166 -9.17 -23.09 -11.28
N VAL A 167 -10.01 -22.61 -10.36
CA VAL A 167 -9.93 -21.27 -9.79
C VAL A 167 -8.87 -21.24 -8.70
N ILE A 168 -7.79 -20.50 -8.91
CA ILE A 168 -6.61 -20.51 -8.03
C ILE A 168 -6.36 -19.13 -7.44
N GLY A 169 -6.30 -19.02 -6.13
CA GLY A 169 -6.07 -17.74 -5.45
C GLY A 169 -5.65 -17.90 -4.00
N ALA A 170 -5.07 -16.85 -3.44
CA ALA A 170 -4.69 -16.78 -2.03
C ALA A 170 -5.90 -16.99 -1.10
N SER A 171 -5.64 -17.31 0.17
CA SER A 171 -6.72 -17.29 1.16
C SER A 171 -7.30 -15.88 1.27
N GLY A 172 -8.63 -15.76 1.36
CA GLY A 172 -9.31 -14.46 1.42
C GLY A 172 -9.35 -13.67 0.10
N SER A 173 -8.90 -14.23 -1.03
CA SER A 173 -9.01 -13.57 -2.34
C SER A 173 -10.44 -13.50 -2.91
N GLY A 174 -11.41 -14.07 -2.19
CA GLY A 174 -12.83 -14.10 -2.58
C GLY A 174 -13.23 -15.26 -3.50
N LYS A 175 -12.49 -16.38 -3.54
CA LYS A 175 -12.84 -17.56 -4.37
C LYS A 175 -14.27 -18.05 -4.10
N THR A 176 -14.58 -18.36 -2.84
CA THR A 176 -15.92 -18.81 -2.42
C THR A 176 -16.98 -17.77 -2.76
N SER A 177 -16.73 -16.47 -2.49
CA SER A 177 -17.68 -15.40 -2.86
C SER A 177 -17.89 -15.29 -4.38
N LEU A 178 -16.83 -15.41 -5.18
CA LEU A 178 -16.91 -15.43 -6.64
C LEU A 178 -17.74 -16.61 -7.14
N LEU A 179 -17.56 -17.79 -6.54
CA LEU A 179 -18.33 -18.98 -6.91
C LEU A 179 -19.79 -18.90 -6.45
N ASN A 180 -20.05 -18.30 -5.29
CA ASN A 180 -21.37 -18.24 -4.69
C ASN A 180 -22.24 -17.11 -5.25
N ALA A 181 -21.71 -15.90 -5.34
CA ALA A 181 -22.48 -14.70 -5.67
C ALA A 181 -22.20 -14.18 -7.08
N GLY A 182 -21.14 -14.68 -7.72
CA GLY A 182 -20.85 -14.43 -9.13
C GLY A 182 -21.33 -15.58 -10.01
N LEU A 183 -20.57 -16.69 -9.99
CA LEU A 183 -20.73 -17.80 -10.93
C LEU A 183 -22.10 -18.48 -10.81
N ASP A 184 -22.53 -18.82 -9.59
CA ASP A 184 -23.77 -19.57 -9.38
C ASP A 184 -25.02 -18.80 -9.90
N PRO A 185 -25.27 -17.54 -9.48
CA PRO A 185 -26.34 -16.72 -10.05
C PRO A 185 -26.24 -16.59 -11.58
N ALA A 186 -25.05 -16.33 -12.12
CA ALA A 186 -24.84 -16.17 -13.57
C ALA A 186 -25.15 -17.45 -14.36
N LEU A 187 -24.87 -18.63 -13.81
CA LEU A 187 -25.24 -19.91 -14.42
C LEU A 187 -26.74 -20.18 -14.31
N ARG A 188 -27.35 -19.89 -13.14
CA ARG A 188 -28.81 -20.06 -12.94
C ARG A 188 -29.63 -19.15 -13.85
N GLU A 189 -29.18 -17.93 -14.12
CA GLU A 189 -29.79 -17.04 -15.12
C GLU A 189 -29.76 -17.63 -16.54
N ARG A 190 -28.77 -18.46 -16.85
CA ARG A 190 -28.67 -19.22 -18.11
C ARG A 190 -29.47 -20.53 -18.08
N GLY A 191 -30.22 -20.81 -17.00
CA GLY A 191 -30.97 -22.05 -16.80
C GLY A 191 -30.11 -23.26 -16.41
N VAL A 192 -28.85 -23.03 -16.03
CA VAL A 192 -27.89 -24.08 -15.66
C VAL A 192 -27.87 -24.24 -14.14
N GLY A 193 -28.04 -25.47 -13.66
CA GLY A 193 -27.99 -25.77 -12.24
C GLY A 193 -26.56 -25.71 -11.70
N VAL A 194 -26.40 -25.41 -10.40
CA VAL A 194 -25.12 -25.51 -9.70
C VAL A 194 -25.26 -26.44 -8.51
N VAL A 195 -24.40 -27.44 -8.45
CA VAL A 195 -24.27 -28.36 -7.31
C VAL A 195 -22.89 -28.18 -6.71
N ARG A 196 -22.82 -27.97 -5.40
CA ARG A 196 -21.57 -27.68 -4.69
C ARG A 196 -21.23 -28.78 -3.70
N MET A 197 -19.95 -29.07 -3.57
CA MET A 197 -19.40 -29.91 -2.51
C MET A 197 -18.08 -29.36 -1.98
N THR A 198 -17.69 -29.85 -0.82
CA THR A 198 -16.33 -29.73 -0.27
C THR A 198 -15.80 -31.14 -0.02
N PRO A 199 -14.56 -31.49 -0.41
CA PRO A 199 -14.07 -32.87 -0.37
C PRO A 199 -14.13 -33.55 1.01
N GLY A 200 -13.73 -32.85 2.07
CA GLY A 200 -13.68 -33.40 3.43
C GLY A 200 -12.80 -34.64 3.57
N ALA A 201 -13.09 -35.46 4.59
CA ALA A 201 -12.28 -36.64 4.94
C ALA A 201 -12.55 -37.89 4.08
N ARG A 202 -13.71 -37.96 3.42
CA ARG A 202 -14.15 -39.07 2.55
C ARG A 202 -14.74 -38.53 1.26
N PRO A 203 -13.89 -38.03 0.37
CA PRO A 203 -14.34 -37.31 -0.82
C PRO A 203 -15.04 -38.19 -1.84
N THR A 204 -14.72 -39.51 -1.93
CA THR A 204 -15.41 -40.39 -2.89
C THR A 204 -16.82 -40.73 -2.44
N GLU A 205 -17.03 -40.97 -1.13
CA GLU A 205 -18.36 -41.16 -0.54
C GLU A 205 -19.20 -39.88 -0.74
N THR A 206 -18.64 -38.72 -0.37
CA THR A 206 -19.32 -37.43 -0.53
C THR A 206 -19.68 -37.17 -1.99
N TRP A 207 -18.79 -37.48 -2.93
CA TRP A 207 -19.09 -37.40 -4.36
C TRP A 207 -20.25 -38.31 -4.74
N ALA A 208 -20.21 -39.60 -4.36
CA ALA A 208 -21.23 -40.58 -4.72
C ALA A 208 -22.65 -40.20 -4.25
N ASP A 209 -22.76 -39.55 -3.09
CA ASP A 209 -24.03 -39.11 -2.51
C ASP A 209 -24.59 -37.81 -3.10
N LEU A 210 -23.84 -37.12 -3.98
CA LEU A 210 -24.32 -35.90 -4.62
C LEU A 210 -25.41 -36.21 -5.66
N GLU A 211 -26.57 -35.61 -5.45
CA GLU A 211 -27.61 -35.49 -6.48
C GLU A 211 -27.16 -34.51 -7.56
N ARG A 212 -27.13 -34.97 -8.81
CA ARG A 212 -26.58 -34.23 -9.94
C ARG A 212 -27.59 -34.22 -11.09
N PRO A 213 -28.30 -33.11 -11.31
CA PRO A 213 -29.11 -32.91 -12.51
C PRO A 213 -28.24 -32.98 -13.77
N ASP A 214 -28.81 -33.45 -14.89
CA ASP A 214 -28.08 -33.68 -16.15
C ASP A 214 -27.39 -32.40 -16.70
N ASP A 215 -27.95 -31.22 -16.42
CA ASP A 215 -27.45 -29.93 -16.89
C ASP A 215 -26.77 -29.11 -15.77
N ALA A 216 -26.30 -29.76 -14.69
CA ALA A 216 -25.66 -29.06 -13.58
C ALA A 216 -24.14 -28.92 -13.73
N VAL A 217 -23.62 -27.77 -13.31
CA VAL A 217 -22.19 -27.54 -13.08
C VAL A 217 -21.83 -27.99 -11.67
N LEU A 218 -20.75 -28.77 -11.55
CA LEU A 218 -20.21 -29.23 -10.27
C LEU A 218 -19.15 -28.27 -9.78
N VAL A 219 -19.36 -27.71 -8.59
CA VAL A 219 -18.40 -26.83 -7.92
C VAL A 219 -17.79 -27.57 -6.73
N VAL A 220 -16.50 -27.85 -6.79
CA VAL A 220 -15.73 -28.38 -5.66
C VAL A 220 -14.99 -27.21 -5.00
N ASP A 221 -15.59 -26.64 -3.96
CA ASP A 221 -14.99 -25.54 -3.21
C ASP A 221 -14.09 -26.06 -2.08
N GLN A 222 -13.12 -25.25 -1.65
CA GLN A 222 -12.09 -25.62 -0.67
C GLN A 222 -11.40 -26.95 -1.03
N PHE A 223 -10.98 -27.10 -2.29
CA PHE A 223 -10.36 -28.33 -2.78
C PHE A 223 -9.12 -28.73 -1.99
N GLU A 224 -8.43 -27.78 -1.35
CA GLU A 224 -7.32 -28.08 -0.45
C GLU A 224 -7.68 -29.01 0.71
N GLU A 225 -8.96 -29.13 1.09
CA GLU A 225 -9.41 -30.09 2.11
C GLU A 225 -9.11 -31.54 1.72
N LEU A 226 -8.99 -31.83 0.43
CA LEU A 226 -8.51 -33.13 -0.04
C LEU A 226 -7.14 -33.50 0.54
N PHE A 227 -6.27 -32.51 0.75
CA PHE A 227 -4.90 -32.72 1.24
C PHE A 227 -4.78 -32.56 2.76
N THR A 228 -5.71 -31.84 3.39
CA THR A 228 -5.65 -31.53 4.84
C THR A 228 -6.60 -32.37 5.69
N ALA A 229 -7.73 -32.83 5.14
CA ALA A 229 -8.77 -33.54 5.89
C ALA A 229 -8.85 -35.04 5.54
N CYS A 230 -8.52 -35.42 4.31
CA CYS A 230 -8.47 -36.82 3.88
C CYS A 230 -7.04 -37.36 4.04
N ASP A 231 -6.77 -38.21 5.03
CA ASP A 231 -5.41 -38.75 5.27
C ASP A 231 -5.01 -39.92 4.34
N ASP A 232 -5.97 -40.51 3.62
CA ASP A 232 -5.75 -41.70 2.80
C ASP A 232 -5.48 -41.35 1.32
N ASP A 233 -4.27 -41.65 0.82
CA ASP A 233 -3.93 -41.45 -0.60
C ASP A 233 -4.71 -42.39 -1.54
N ALA A 234 -5.14 -43.56 -1.04
CA ALA A 234 -5.97 -44.48 -1.81
C ALA A 234 -7.39 -43.95 -2.01
N GLU A 235 -7.83 -43.01 -1.17
CA GLU A 235 -9.10 -42.29 -1.29
C GLU A 235 -8.96 -41.03 -2.16
N ARG A 236 -7.81 -40.33 -2.08
CA ARG A 236 -7.56 -39.10 -2.85
C ARG A 236 -7.49 -39.34 -4.36
N ARG A 237 -6.79 -40.38 -4.81
CA ARG A 237 -6.59 -40.64 -6.25
C ARG A 237 -7.90 -40.91 -7.00
N PRO A 238 -8.78 -41.84 -6.55
CA PRO A 238 -10.06 -42.06 -7.22
C PRO A 238 -10.91 -40.79 -7.28
N PHE A 239 -10.94 -39.99 -6.22
CA PHE A 239 -11.66 -38.72 -6.23
C PHE A 239 -11.11 -37.74 -7.28
N VAL A 240 -9.78 -37.64 -7.37
CA VAL A 240 -9.13 -36.80 -8.39
C VAL A 240 -9.50 -37.25 -9.80
N ASP A 241 -9.50 -38.56 -10.06
CA ASP A 241 -9.86 -39.09 -11.37
C ASP A 241 -11.35 -38.81 -11.67
N LEU A 242 -12.24 -39.00 -10.68
CA LEU A 242 -13.68 -38.69 -10.81
C LEU A 242 -13.96 -37.23 -11.17
N VAL A 243 -13.32 -36.26 -10.51
CA VAL A 243 -13.53 -34.84 -10.84
C VAL A 243 -12.88 -34.44 -12.18
N SER A 244 -11.81 -35.14 -12.59
CA SER A 244 -11.07 -34.80 -13.81
C SER A 244 -11.70 -35.38 -15.06
N GLU A 245 -12.33 -36.55 -14.94
CA GLU A 245 -12.97 -37.30 -16.03
C GLU A 245 -14.49 -37.10 -16.07
N SER A 246 -15.04 -36.26 -15.18
CA SER A 246 -16.45 -35.92 -15.16
C SER A 246 -16.91 -35.38 -16.52
N THR A 247 -18.04 -35.92 -17.01
CA THR A 247 -18.71 -35.43 -18.22
C THR A 247 -19.47 -34.13 -17.97
N ALA A 248 -19.91 -33.89 -16.74
CA ALA A 248 -20.48 -32.60 -16.32
C ALA A 248 -19.35 -31.57 -16.14
N PRO A 249 -19.57 -30.27 -16.46
CA PRO A 249 -18.58 -29.23 -16.23
C PRO A 249 -18.22 -29.13 -14.74
N VAL A 250 -16.92 -29.10 -14.44
CA VAL A 250 -16.41 -29.04 -13.06
C VAL A 250 -15.62 -27.75 -12.84
N VAL A 251 -15.85 -27.11 -11.71
CA VAL A 251 -15.04 -25.99 -11.21
C VAL A 251 -14.39 -26.38 -9.89
N LEU A 252 -13.06 -26.34 -9.84
CA LEU A 252 -12.26 -26.62 -8.65
C LEU A 252 -11.74 -25.31 -8.05
N ALA A 253 -12.07 -25.00 -6.80
CA ALA A 253 -11.49 -23.86 -6.10
C ALA A 253 -10.31 -24.32 -5.25
N VAL A 254 -9.11 -23.86 -5.58
CA VAL A 254 -7.88 -24.30 -4.91
C VAL A 254 -7.16 -23.09 -4.33
N ARG A 255 -6.71 -23.20 -3.08
CA ARG A 255 -5.72 -22.26 -2.54
C ARG A 255 -4.38 -22.35 -3.26
N ALA A 256 -3.79 -21.20 -3.58
CA ALA A 256 -2.50 -21.13 -4.27
C ALA A 256 -1.38 -21.94 -3.58
N ASP A 257 -1.36 -21.99 -2.24
CA ASP A 257 -0.37 -22.76 -1.46
C ASP A 257 -0.47 -24.29 -1.69
N PHE A 258 -1.62 -24.77 -2.16
CA PHE A 258 -1.89 -26.19 -2.46
C PHE A 258 -1.68 -26.53 -3.93
N TYR A 259 -1.32 -25.56 -4.77
CA TYR A 259 -0.96 -25.80 -6.18
C TYR A 259 0.10 -26.90 -6.35
N PRO A 260 1.21 -26.94 -5.56
CA PRO A 260 2.22 -28.00 -5.71
C PRO A 260 1.67 -29.40 -5.42
N HIS A 261 0.69 -29.52 -4.52
CA HIS A 261 0.07 -30.81 -4.17
C HIS A 261 -0.77 -31.35 -5.34
N CYS A 262 -1.46 -30.46 -6.05
CA CYS A 262 -2.22 -30.83 -7.25
C CYS A 262 -1.31 -31.38 -8.36
N LEU A 263 -0.06 -30.89 -8.46
CA LEU A 263 0.89 -31.39 -9.47
C LEU A 263 1.30 -32.84 -9.27
N ALA A 264 1.12 -33.41 -8.06
CA ALA A 264 1.40 -34.82 -7.80
C ALA A 264 0.47 -35.74 -8.61
N TYR A 265 -0.72 -35.26 -8.99
CA TYR A 265 -1.74 -36.06 -9.67
C TYR A 265 -1.74 -35.76 -11.18
N PRO A 266 -1.52 -36.77 -12.06
CA PRO A 266 -1.51 -36.57 -13.51
C PRO A 266 -2.78 -35.93 -14.07
N ALA A 267 -3.96 -36.34 -13.61
CA ALA A 267 -5.24 -35.81 -14.08
C ALA A 267 -5.40 -34.31 -13.75
N LEU A 268 -5.05 -33.88 -12.52
CA LEU A 268 -5.05 -32.47 -12.15
C LEU A 268 -4.00 -31.65 -12.91
N ARG A 269 -2.82 -32.21 -13.22
CA ARG A 269 -1.82 -31.48 -14.03
C ARG A 269 -2.38 -31.07 -15.39
N GLN A 270 -3.17 -31.94 -16.02
CA GLN A 270 -3.81 -31.61 -17.29
C GLN A 270 -4.82 -30.49 -17.11
N ALA A 271 -5.72 -30.60 -16.12
CA ALA A 271 -6.68 -29.55 -15.80
C ALA A 271 -6.01 -28.20 -15.46
N LEU A 272 -4.90 -28.21 -14.73
CA LEU A 272 -4.11 -27.02 -14.43
C LEU A 272 -3.41 -26.42 -15.67
N THR A 273 -3.12 -27.22 -16.69
CA THR A 273 -2.47 -26.74 -17.92
C THR A 273 -3.48 -26.03 -18.81
N THR A 274 -4.70 -26.59 -18.94
CA THR A 274 -5.69 -26.13 -19.90
C THR A 274 -6.81 -25.32 -19.30
N GLY A 275 -7.06 -25.41 -18.00
CA GLY A 275 -8.25 -24.89 -17.32
C GLY A 275 -7.95 -23.95 -16.14
N GLN A 276 -6.71 -23.50 -15.97
CA GLN A 276 -6.36 -22.58 -14.88
C GLN A 276 -7.07 -21.22 -15.02
N PHE A 277 -7.65 -20.76 -13.92
CA PHE A 277 -8.27 -19.46 -13.76
C PHE A 277 -7.68 -18.75 -12.52
N PRO A 278 -6.60 -17.96 -12.68
CA PRO A 278 -5.98 -17.29 -11.55
C PRO A 278 -6.83 -16.13 -11.05
N LEU A 279 -7.21 -16.17 -9.77
CA LEU A 279 -7.93 -15.10 -9.09
C LEU A 279 -6.96 -14.26 -8.25
N GLY A 280 -6.59 -13.10 -8.79
CA GLY A 280 -5.77 -12.10 -8.11
C GLY A 280 -6.54 -11.28 -7.07
N PRO A 281 -5.86 -10.39 -6.32
CA PRO A 281 -6.55 -9.39 -5.50
C PRO A 281 -7.41 -8.46 -6.38
N LEU A 282 -8.32 -7.71 -5.76
CA LEU A 282 -9.07 -6.67 -6.47
C LEU A 282 -8.10 -5.59 -6.98
N GLY A 283 -8.28 -5.19 -8.24
CA GLY A 283 -7.65 -4.00 -8.81
C GLY A 283 -8.15 -2.72 -8.14
N LEU A 284 -7.51 -1.59 -8.42
CA LEU A 284 -7.88 -0.32 -7.80
C LEU A 284 -9.31 0.11 -8.17
N ASP A 285 -9.71 -0.04 -9.43
CA ASP A 285 -11.05 0.32 -9.88
C ASP A 285 -12.12 -0.63 -9.34
N GLU A 286 -11.84 -1.94 -9.35
CA GLU A 286 -12.69 -2.96 -8.73
C GLU A 286 -12.88 -2.70 -7.23
N LEU A 287 -11.79 -2.36 -6.53
CA LEU A 287 -11.82 -2.01 -5.11
C LEU A 287 -12.63 -0.73 -4.88
N ARG A 288 -12.51 0.27 -5.75
CA ARG A 288 -13.33 1.49 -5.67
C ARG A 288 -14.80 1.17 -5.83
N GLN A 289 -15.20 0.32 -6.78
CA GLN A 289 -16.59 -0.10 -6.92
C GLN A 289 -17.10 -0.79 -5.65
N VAL A 290 -16.34 -1.74 -5.10
CA VAL A 290 -16.70 -2.48 -3.87
C VAL A 290 -16.86 -1.58 -2.65
N ILE A 291 -16.20 -0.41 -2.61
CA ILE A 291 -16.28 0.52 -1.50
C ILE A 291 -17.31 1.64 -1.79
N GLU A 292 -17.20 2.32 -2.92
CA GLU A 292 -18.01 3.49 -3.27
C GLU A 292 -19.49 3.14 -3.52
N GLU A 293 -19.78 2.03 -4.21
CA GLU A 293 -21.15 1.72 -4.62
C GLU A 293 -22.06 1.26 -3.47
N PRO A 294 -21.65 0.34 -2.56
CA PRO A 294 -22.50 -0.03 -1.42
C PRO A 294 -22.82 1.17 -0.54
N ALA A 295 -21.83 2.05 -0.33
CA ALA A 295 -22.04 3.31 0.39
C ALA A 295 -23.07 4.19 -0.31
N ALA A 296 -22.94 4.40 -1.62
CA ALA A 296 -23.88 5.21 -2.39
C ALA A 296 -25.32 4.66 -2.34
N ARG A 297 -25.50 3.34 -2.36
CA ARG A 297 -26.83 2.68 -2.28
C ARG A 297 -27.58 2.99 -0.98
N VAL A 298 -26.85 3.18 0.12
CA VAL A 298 -27.42 3.56 1.42
C VAL A 298 -27.34 5.07 1.69
N GLY A 299 -27.05 5.88 0.65
CA GLY A 299 -26.99 7.34 0.74
C GLY A 299 -25.74 7.88 1.43
N LEU A 300 -24.69 7.07 1.58
CA LEU A 300 -23.42 7.48 2.17
C LEU A 300 -22.43 7.96 1.09
N GLY A 301 -21.82 9.11 1.31
CA GLY A 301 -20.69 9.60 0.53
C GLY A 301 -19.36 9.24 1.19
N LEU A 302 -18.35 8.86 0.39
CA LEU A 302 -17.01 8.64 0.89
C LEU A 302 -16.17 9.91 0.76
N GLU A 303 -15.48 10.29 1.84
CA GLU A 303 -14.53 11.38 1.78
C GLU A 303 -13.36 11.02 0.84
N ALA A 304 -13.16 11.81 -0.21
CA ALA A 304 -11.98 11.69 -1.05
C ALA A 304 -10.72 11.91 -0.20
N GLY A 305 -9.77 10.97 -0.24
CA GLY A 305 -8.46 11.11 0.39
C GLY A 305 -7.80 12.41 -0.10
N ARG A 306 -7.79 13.44 0.77
CA ARG A 306 -7.45 14.82 0.42
C ARG A 306 -6.00 14.92 -0.07
N SER A 307 -5.81 14.92 -1.38
CA SER A 307 -4.52 15.22 -2.03
C SER A 307 -4.50 16.56 -2.76
N ARG A 308 -5.59 17.34 -2.68
CA ARG A 308 -5.68 18.66 -3.31
C ARG A 308 -5.75 19.76 -2.24
N PRO A 309 -4.79 20.70 -2.18
CA PRO A 309 -4.89 21.83 -1.28
C PRO A 309 -6.09 22.71 -1.68
N PRO A 310 -6.87 23.25 -0.72
CA PRO A 310 -7.94 24.18 -1.05
C PRO A 310 -7.35 25.46 -1.68
N PRO A 311 -8.02 26.06 -2.67
CA PRO A 311 -7.61 27.36 -3.19
C PRO A 311 -7.74 28.39 -2.06
N ARG A 312 -6.61 29.03 -1.71
CA ARG A 312 -6.60 30.16 -0.76
C ARG A 312 -7.55 31.23 -1.28
N ARG A 313 -8.62 31.55 -0.54
CA ARG A 313 -9.40 32.76 -0.77
C ARG A 313 -8.51 33.95 -0.45
N SER A 314 -7.98 34.62 -1.49
CA SER A 314 -7.40 35.94 -1.36
C SER A 314 -8.54 36.96 -1.36
N THR A 315 -8.81 37.60 -0.22
CA THR A 315 -9.44 38.91 -0.19
C THR A 315 -8.55 39.87 -0.99
N PRO A 316 -9.07 40.67 -1.94
CA PRO A 316 -8.22 41.49 -2.78
C PRO A 316 -7.72 42.71 -2.00
N PRO A 317 -6.42 42.99 -1.94
CA PRO A 317 -5.95 44.35 -1.73
C PRO A 317 -6.00 45.10 -3.06
N SER A 318 -6.41 46.36 -2.95
CA SER A 318 -6.51 47.36 -4.02
C SER A 318 -5.33 47.38 -4.98
N ALA A 319 -5.65 47.59 -6.25
CA ALA A 319 -4.77 47.59 -7.40
C ALA A 319 -3.51 48.46 -7.26
N THR A 320 -2.36 47.90 -7.63
CA THR A 320 -1.39 48.60 -8.50
C THR A 320 -0.52 47.59 -9.24
N THR A 321 -0.25 47.92 -10.50
CA THR A 321 0.37 47.19 -11.60
C THR A 321 1.73 46.54 -11.28
N ARG A 322 1.98 45.31 -11.81
CA ARG A 322 3.11 44.94 -12.72
C ARG A 322 3.38 43.40 -12.81
N THR A 323 3.20 42.85 -14.02
CA THR A 323 3.77 41.67 -14.75
C THR A 323 4.23 40.38 -14.01
N PRO A 324 4.03 39.18 -14.60
CA PRO A 324 4.11 37.90 -13.90
C PRO A 324 5.54 37.32 -13.90
N ARG A 325 5.99 36.83 -12.74
CA ARG A 325 7.04 35.82 -12.64
C ARG A 325 6.53 34.72 -11.73
N GLY A 326 6.45 33.50 -12.26
CA GLY A 326 6.01 32.31 -11.52
C GLY A 326 6.81 32.16 -10.22
N ARG A 327 6.09 32.19 -9.09
CA ARG A 327 6.63 31.86 -7.77
C ARG A 327 5.95 30.58 -7.29
N CYS A 328 6.77 29.61 -6.88
CA CYS A 328 6.34 28.42 -6.16
C CYS A 328 5.87 28.84 -4.76
N SER A 329 4.72 28.34 -4.29
CA SER A 329 4.02 28.81 -3.08
C SER A 329 4.43 28.07 -1.80
N CYS A 330 5.58 27.40 -1.76
CA CYS A 330 6.08 26.78 -0.54
C CYS A 330 6.62 27.87 0.42
N ALA A 331 6.21 27.80 1.69
CA ALA A 331 6.53 28.79 2.73
C ALA A 331 8.05 29.05 2.92
N TRP A 332 8.89 28.13 2.46
CA TRP A 332 10.36 28.19 2.55
C TRP A 332 11.04 28.92 1.38
N CYS A 333 10.40 29.07 0.21
CA CYS A 333 10.97 29.87 -0.89
C CYS A 333 10.81 31.39 -0.67
N ALA A 334 9.96 31.80 0.27
CA ALA A 334 9.65 33.21 0.50
C ALA A 334 10.79 33.99 1.19
N SER A 335 11.65 33.33 1.98
CA SER A 335 12.71 33.97 2.77
C SER A 335 14.03 34.22 2.00
N ALA A 336 14.17 33.70 0.77
CA ALA A 336 15.44 33.76 0.01
C ALA A 336 15.49 34.85 -1.08
N SER A 337 14.65 35.89 -1.03
CA SER A 337 14.68 36.95 -2.06
C SER A 337 14.68 38.38 -1.51
N THR A 338 15.88 38.87 -1.17
CA THR A 338 16.21 40.30 -1.17
C THR A 338 17.44 40.54 -2.06
N PRO A 339 17.34 41.31 -3.15
CA PRO A 339 18.50 41.70 -3.94
C PRO A 339 19.10 43.00 -3.39
N THR A 340 20.38 42.97 -3.03
CA THR A 340 21.16 44.18 -2.76
C THR A 340 21.66 44.75 -4.09
N THR A 341 21.22 45.95 -4.43
CA THR A 341 21.64 46.74 -5.59
C THR A 341 22.94 47.51 -5.32
N HIS A 342 23.95 47.30 -6.17
CA HIS A 342 24.94 48.27 -6.67
C HIS A 342 25.67 47.54 -7.81
N GLY A 343 25.96 48.05 -9.00
CA GLY A 343 26.11 49.39 -9.56
C GLY A 343 27.04 49.17 -10.76
N ALA A 344 26.60 49.52 -11.97
CA ALA A 344 27.20 49.12 -13.24
C ALA A 344 28.58 49.74 -13.52
N ARG A 345 29.46 49.00 -14.21
CA ARG A 345 30.33 49.45 -15.33
C ARG A 345 31.08 48.26 -15.98
N SER A 346 31.14 48.27 -17.30
CA SER A 346 32.05 47.51 -18.20
C SER A 346 32.55 48.52 -19.27
N PRO A 347 33.50 48.22 -20.19
CA PRO A 347 34.27 46.99 -20.44
C PRO A 347 35.80 47.22 -20.66
N GLY A 348 36.61 46.15 -20.79
CA GLY A 348 38.01 46.27 -21.25
C GLY A 348 38.89 45.01 -21.13
N THR A 349 38.98 44.26 -22.24
CA THR A 349 39.97 43.25 -22.70
C THR A 349 41.26 42.93 -21.90
N ARG A 350 41.55 41.62 -21.70
CA ARG A 350 42.72 40.81 -22.17
C ARG A 350 42.93 39.55 -21.29
N SER A 351 43.46 38.48 -21.91
CA SER A 351 43.56 37.08 -21.45
C SER A 351 44.72 36.80 -20.42
N PRO A 352 45.02 35.54 -20.01
CA PRO A 352 45.20 35.04 -18.61
C PRO A 352 46.71 34.93 -18.22
N PRO A 353 47.20 34.36 -17.05
CA PRO A 353 46.91 33.02 -16.46
C PRO A 353 46.91 32.92 -14.90
N ASP A 354 46.62 31.70 -14.42
CA ASP A 354 46.97 31.06 -13.13
C ASP A 354 46.81 31.80 -11.78
N ALA A 355 45.89 31.31 -10.93
CA ALA A 355 46.16 30.99 -9.52
C ALA A 355 44.91 30.43 -8.78
N ASN A 356 45.13 29.25 -8.19
CA ASN A 356 44.42 28.58 -7.09
C ASN A 356 43.57 29.47 -6.14
N PRO A 357 42.29 29.15 -5.83
CA PRO A 357 41.56 29.79 -4.74
C PRO A 357 41.70 29.03 -3.40
N PRO A 358 41.72 29.73 -2.25
CA PRO A 358 41.92 29.13 -0.93
C PRO A 358 40.62 28.67 -0.24
N LYS A 359 40.72 27.52 0.42
CA LYS A 359 40.15 27.08 1.72
C LYS A 359 38.77 27.64 2.14
N SER A 360 37.76 26.80 2.01
CA SER A 360 36.51 26.83 2.79
C SER A 360 36.78 26.64 4.29
N ARG A 361 36.20 27.49 5.13
CA ARG A 361 36.31 27.42 6.61
C ARG A 361 35.50 26.23 7.18
N PRO A 362 36.10 25.35 8.00
CA PRO A 362 35.37 24.40 8.82
C PRO A 362 34.80 25.07 10.08
N CYS A 363 33.69 24.53 10.60
CA CYS A 363 33.13 24.91 11.90
C CYS A 363 34.19 24.72 13.00
N ALA A 364 34.52 25.80 13.70
CA ALA A 364 35.36 25.76 14.88
C ALA A 364 34.51 25.30 16.08
N GLY A 365 34.94 24.23 16.76
CA GLY A 365 34.31 23.81 18.02
C GLY A 365 34.38 22.32 18.33
N CYS A 366 35.57 21.72 18.37
CA CYS A 366 35.79 20.48 19.14
C CYS A 366 37.26 20.39 19.54
N GLY A 367 37.62 21.00 20.67
CA GLY A 367 38.95 20.89 21.26
C GLY A 367 39.04 19.64 22.13
N THR A 368 39.72 18.61 21.66
CA THR A 368 40.17 17.46 22.46
C THR A 368 41.44 17.84 23.22
N ARG A 369 41.40 17.91 24.55
CA ARG A 369 42.62 17.89 25.38
C ARG A 369 42.96 16.44 25.70
N SER A 370 43.94 15.89 25.00
CA SER A 370 44.75 14.78 25.49
C SER A 370 45.89 15.35 26.33
N ARG A 371 46.07 14.84 27.55
CA ARG A 371 47.36 14.89 28.25
C ARG A 371 47.74 13.46 28.53
N ASP A 372 48.76 13.04 27.82
CA ASP A 372 49.51 11.81 28.03
C ASP A 372 50.83 12.21 28.70
N ARG A 373 51.24 11.47 29.75
CA ARG A 373 52.63 11.36 30.22
C ARG A 373 52.74 10.28 31.30
N THR A 374 53.07 9.08 30.85
CA THR A 374 54.10 8.14 31.36
C THR A 374 54.87 8.52 32.64
N ARG A 375 54.95 7.63 33.64
CA ARG A 375 56.10 6.72 33.93
C ARG A 375 55.98 6.07 35.33
N ALA A 376 56.46 4.82 35.42
CA ALA A 376 57.16 4.11 36.52
C ALA A 376 56.74 4.45 37.97
N SER A 377 56.36 3.49 38.81
CA SER A 377 57.08 2.26 39.16
C SER A 377 56.14 1.25 39.82
#